data_AF-A0A947NVP0-F1
#
_entry.id   AF-A0A947NVP0-F1
#
_cell.length_a   1.000
_cell.length_b   1.000
_cell.length_c   1.000
_cell.angle_alpha   90.00
_cell.angle_beta   90.00
_cell.angle_gamma   90.00
#
_symmetry.space_group_name_H-M   'P 1'
#
loop_
_entity.id
_entity.type
_entity.pdbx_description
1 polymer ?
#
loop_
_entity_poly.entity_id
_entity_poly.type
_entity_poly.pdbx_seq_one_letter_code
_entity_poly.pdbx_strand_id
1 'polypeptide(L)'
;KEGKPMHFVEIAKRITEIFHKKAYPPTVHNELILNKEYVLVGRGIYALTEWGYKKGVVKDVIKDVLVKAEKPLTRDEIVKRVLEQRIVKKNTIHLALTNKKNFIKSSNGKYSIAPKEE
;
A
#
# COMPACT_ATOMS: atom_id res chain seq x y z
N LYS A 1 6.35 -1.07 22.31
CA LYS A 1 5.70 -1.27 20.99
C LYS A 1 5.29 0.10 20.46
N GLU A 2 5.72 0.52 19.27
CA GLU A 2 5.44 1.90 18.78
C GLU A 2 4.08 2.10 18.11
N GLY A 3 3.25 1.06 17.93
CA GLY A 3 1.87 1.21 17.45
C GLY A 3 1.70 1.82 16.05
N LYS A 4 2.79 2.15 15.34
CA LYS A 4 2.79 2.78 14.01
C LYS A 4 3.70 2.04 13.02
N PRO A 5 3.35 2.01 11.72
CA PRO A 5 4.22 1.47 10.68
C PRO A 5 5.54 2.24 10.60
N MET A 6 6.64 1.54 10.31
CA MET A 6 7.99 2.12 10.24
C MET A 6 8.73 1.73 8.97
N HIS A 7 9.65 2.58 8.53
CA HIS A 7 10.50 2.28 7.39
C HIS A 7 11.63 1.32 7.79
N PHE A 8 11.97 0.34 6.95
CA PHE A 8 12.99 -0.68 7.27
C PHE A 8 14.37 -0.07 7.62
N VAL A 9 14.70 1.09 7.08
CA VAL A 9 15.92 1.84 7.43
C VAL A 9 15.87 2.34 8.87
N GLU A 10 14.73 2.85 9.32
CA GLU A 10 14.54 3.30 10.71
C GLU A 10 14.53 2.11 11.66
N ILE A 11 13.92 0.99 11.24
CA ILE A 11 13.96 -0.28 11.99
C ILE A 11 15.43 -0.74 12.15
N ALA A 12 16.22 -0.73 11.08
CA ALA A 12 17.64 -1.09 11.13
C ALA A 12 18.46 -0.17 12.04
N LYS A 13 18.19 1.15 12.01
CA LYS A 13 18.82 2.11 12.92
C LYS A 13 18.50 1.78 14.39
N ARG A 14 17.24 1.54 14.72
CA ARG A 14 16.81 1.17 16.08
C ARG A 14 17.39 -0.16 16.56
N ILE A 15 17.44 -1.17 15.68
CA ILE A 15 18.11 -2.44 16.01
C ILE A 15 19.57 -2.19 16.35
N THR A 16 20.26 -1.34 15.58
CA THR A 16 21.65 -0.99 15.84
C THR A 16 21.83 -0.28 17.18
N GLU A 17 20.92 0.64 17.53
CA GLU A 17 20.92 1.36 18.81
C GLU A 17 20.67 0.43 20.00
N ILE A 18 19.74 -0.52 19.89
CA ILE A 18 19.37 -1.42 20.99
C ILE A 18 20.41 -2.51 21.22
N PHE A 19 20.88 -3.15 20.14
CA PHE A 19 21.79 -4.30 20.23
C PHE A 19 23.26 -3.92 20.13
N HIS A 20 23.57 -2.61 20.00
CA HIS A 20 24.92 -2.07 19.78
C HIS A 20 25.70 -2.78 18.65
N LYS A 21 24.98 -3.38 17.70
CA LYS A 21 25.53 -4.14 16.57
C LYS A 21 24.93 -3.61 15.27
N LYS A 22 25.79 -3.32 14.29
CA LYS A 22 25.37 -2.75 13.01
C LYS A 22 24.37 -3.67 12.30
N ALA A 23 23.13 -3.21 12.20
CA ALA A 23 22.11 -3.83 11.36
C ALA A 23 22.11 -3.19 9.98
N TYR A 24 22.12 -4.02 8.94
CA TYR A 24 22.14 -3.56 7.56
C TYR A 24 20.70 -3.42 7.05
N PRO A 25 20.27 -2.22 6.58
CA PRO A 25 18.91 -2.02 6.09
C PRO A 25 18.46 -3.03 5.02
N PRO A 26 19.29 -3.43 4.03
CA PRO A 26 18.89 -4.46 3.07
C PRO A 26 18.61 -5.82 3.70
N THR A 27 19.40 -6.23 4.70
CA THR A 27 19.18 -7.48 5.44
C THR A 27 17.88 -7.40 6.23
N VAL A 28 17.66 -6.31 6.97
CA VAL A 28 16.42 -6.09 7.73
C VAL A 28 15.21 -6.09 6.80
N HIS A 29 15.32 -5.50 5.60
CA HIS A 29 14.26 -5.55 4.60
C HIS A 29 13.90 -6.98 4.19
N ASN A 30 14.90 -7.82 3.91
CA ASN A 30 14.68 -9.22 3.53
C ASN A 30 14.05 -10.03 4.67
N GLU A 31 14.54 -9.86 5.90
CA GLU A 31 13.97 -10.53 7.08
C GLU A 31 12.50 -10.13 7.30
N LEU A 32 12.16 -8.84 7.11
CA LEU A 32 10.78 -8.36 7.19
C LEU A 32 9.89 -8.89 6.06
N ILE A 33 10.44 -9.28 4.92
CA ILE A 33 9.69 -9.94 3.83
C ILE A 33 9.43 -11.41 4.17
N LEU A 34 10.41 -12.09 4.76
CA LEU A 34 10.33 -13.51 5.11
C LEU A 34 9.39 -13.76 6.30
N ASN A 35 9.33 -12.83 7.26
CA ASN A 35 8.46 -12.98 8.42
C ASN A 35 7.00 -12.55 8.11
N LYS A 36 6.06 -13.50 8.28
CA LYS A 36 4.62 -13.33 8.02
C LYS A 36 3.93 -12.37 9.00
N GLU A 37 4.53 -12.09 10.15
CA GLU A 37 4.05 -11.11 11.12
C GLU A 37 4.13 -9.68 10.60
N TYR A 38 4.93 -9.44 9.55
CA TYR A 38 5.07 -8.14 8.94
C TYR A 38 4.44 -8.08 7.55
N VAL A 39 3.89 -6.93 7.23
CA VAL A 39 3.31 -6.62 5.93
C VAL A 39 3.87 -5.32 5.39
N LEU A 40 4.29 -5.33 4.13
CA LEU A 40 4.74 -4.15 3.40
C LEU A 40 3.52 -3.28 3.07
N VAL A 41 3.32 -2.20 3.82
CA VAL A 41 2.17 -1.29 3.66
C VAL A 41 2.46 -0.14 2.71
N GLY A 42 3.73 0.20 2.51
CA GLY A 42 4.20 1.24 1.58
C GLY A 42 5.64 0.96 1.13
N ARG A 43 6.22 1.83 0.29
CA ARG A 43 7.61 1.65 -0.19
C ARG A 43 8.58 1.63 0.99
N GLY A 44 9.07 0.44 1.32
CA GLY A 44 9.95 0.20 2.47
C GLY A 44 9.29 0.36 3.84
N ILE A 45 7.97 0.56 3.92
CA ILE A 45 7.25 0.74 5.20
C ILE A 45 6.58 -0.57 5.58
N TYR A 46 6.88 -1.04 6.77
CA TYR A 46 6.35 -2.28 7.34
C TYR A 46 5.45 -2.00 8.53
N ALA A 47 4.40 -2.79 8.65
CA ALA A 47 3.48 -2.81 9.78
C ALA A 47 3.29 -4.26 10.26
N LEU A 48 2.81 -4.43 11.49
CA LEU A 48 2.39 -5.73 11.98
C LEU A 48 1.09 -6.16 11.30
N THR A 49 1.00 -7.43 10.93
CA THR A 49 -0.20 -8.04 10.36
C THR A 49 -1.39 -7.96 11.33
N GLU A 50 -1.14 -8.08 12.64
CA GLU A 50 -2.16 -7.98 13.70
C GLU A 50 -2.87 -6.61 13.75
N TRP A 51 -2.25 -5.55 13.24
CA TRP A 51 -2.88 -4.22 13.18
C TRP A 51 -3.96 -4.11 12.09
N GLY A 52 -4.30 -5.21 11.41
CA GLY A 52 -5.36 -5.26 10.40
C GLY A 52 -4.94 -4.71 9.04
N TYR A 53 -3.66 -4.42 8.82
CA TYR A 53 -3.17 -4.01 7.52
C TYR A 53 -3.23 -5.19 6.53
N LYS A 54 -4.13 -5.10 5.55
CA LYS A 54 -4.27 -6.14 4.52
C LYS A 54 -3.04 -6.19 3.61
N LYS A 55 -2.51 -7.40 3.40
CA LYS A 55 -1.62 -7.70 2.26
C LYS A 55 -2.40 -7.39 0.97
N GLY A 56 -1.83 -6.52 0.15
CA GLY A 56 -2.46 -6.12 -1.10
C GLY A 56 -1.72 -4.93 -1.71
N VAL A 57 -1.84 -4.77 -3.02
CA VAL A 57 -1.29 -3.61 -3.74
C VAL A 57 -2.35 -2.51 -3.72
N VAL A 58 -1.94 -1.25 -3.90
CA VAL A 58 -2.88 -0.11 -3.98
C VAL A 58 -4.01 -0.37 -5.00
N LYS A 59 -3.73 -1.14 -6.07
CA LYS A 59 -4.71 -1.57 -7.06
C LYS A 59 -5.88 -2.36 -6.45
N ASP A 60 -5.65 -3.20 -5.45
CA ASP A 60 -6.68 -4.06 -4.88
C ASP A 60 -7.64 -3.24 -4.01
N VAL A 61 -7.09 -2.25 -3.28
CA VAL A 61 -7.87 -1.26 -2.53
C VAL A 61 -8.70 -0.40 -3.47
N ILE A 62 -8.13 0.08 -4.58
CA ILE A 62 -8.88 0.85 -5.57
C ILE A 62 -10.01 0.00 -6.17
N LYS A 63 -9.77 -1.29 -6.47
CA LYS A 63 -10.81 -2.21 -6.94
C LYS A 63 -11.93 -2.35 -5.92
N ASP A 64 -11.61 -2.60 -4.64
CA ASP A 64 -12.61 -2.69 -3.57
C ASP A 64 -13.45 -1.42 -3.45
N VAL A 65 -12.80 -0.24 -3.53
CA VAL A 65 -13.48 1.07 -3.53
C VAL A 65 -14.43 1.22 -4.72
N LEU A 66 -14.04 0.78 -5.92
CA LEU A 66 -14.88 0.84 -7.12
C LEU A 66 -16.02 -0.18 -7.09
N VAL A 67 -15.77 -1.40 -6.60
CA VAL A 67 -16.80 -2.44 -6.41
C VAL A 67 -17.86 -1.95 -5.42
N LYS A 68 -17.45 -1.46 -4.25
CA LYS A 68 -18.36 -0.93 -3.22
C LYS A 68 -19.12 0.32 -3.66
N ALA A 69 -18.57 1.08 -4.61
CA ALA A 69 -19.25 2.25 -5.11
C ALA A 69 -20.38 1.91 -6.07
N GLU A 70 -20.32 0.73 -6.72
CA GLU A 70 -21.23 0.28 -7.78
C GLU A 70 -21.39 1.30 -8.93
N LYS A 71 -20.49 2.28 -9.03
CA LYS A 71 -20.51 3.34 -10.02
C LYS A 71 -19.10 3.83 -10.36
N PRO A 72 -18.88 4.36 -11.57
CA PRO A 72 -17.61 5.00 -11.92
C PRO A 72 -17.35 6.22 -11.04
N LEU A 73 -16.16 6.31 -10.47
CA LEU A 73 -15.76 7.39 -9.57
C LEU A 73 -14.74 8.32 -10.22
N THR A 74 -14.73 9.58 -9.82
CA THR A 74 -13.66 10.50 -10.19
C THR A 74 -12.35 10.13 -9.49
N ARG A 75 -11.24 10.62 -10.04
CA ARG A 75 -9.91 10.42 -9.46
C ARG A 75 -9.85 10.88 -7.99
N ASP A 76 -10.41 12.04 -7.69
CA ASP A 76 -10.39 12.61 -6.33
C ASP A 76 -11.22 11.78 -5.35
N GLU A 77 -12.40 11.29 -5.76
CA GLU A 77 -13.22 10.41 -4.92
C GLU A 77 -12.48 9.11 -4.58
N ILE A 78 -11.80 8.51 -5.55
CA ILE A 78 -10.99 7.30 -5.33
C ILE A 78 -9.85 7.61 -4.38
N VAL A 79 -9.13 8.71 -4.59
CA VAL A 79 -8.01 9.11 -3.72
C VAL A 79 -8.50 9.28 -2.29
N LYS A 80 -9.61 9.99 -2.06
CA LYS A 80 -10.15 10.21 -0.72
C LYS A 80 -10.49 8.88 -0.03
N ARG A 81 -11.25 8.01 -0.69
CA ARG A 81 -11.68 6.72 -0.13
C ARG A 81 -10.51 5.76 0.10
N VAL A 82 -9.51 5.76 -0.76
CA VAL A 82 -8.31 4.93 -0.58
C VAL A 82 -7.45 5.42 0.58
N LEU A 83 -7.33 6.74 0.76
CA LEU A 83 -6.60 7.31 1.90
C LEU A 83 -7.30 7.05 3.24
N GLU A 84 -8.62 6.96 3.25
CA GLU A 84 -9.41 6.55 4.44
C GLU A 84 -9.17 5.07 4.80
N GLN A 85 -8.91 4.21 3.82
CA GLN A 85 -8.68 2.77 4.05
C GLN A 85 -7.21 2.40 4.24
N ARG A 86 -6.26 3.18 3.71
CA ARG A 86 -4.83 2.85 3.75
C ARG A 86 -3.94 4.08 3.71
N ILE A 87 -2.89 4.05 4.52
CA ILE A 87 -1.82 5.05 4.51
C ILE A 87 -0.96 4.87 3.26
N VAL A 88 -1.27 5.63 2.21
CA VAL A 88 -0.50 5.67 0.95
C VAL A 88 -0.36 7.10 0.46
N LYS A 89 0.65 7.38 -0.38
CA LYS A 89 0.79 8.71 -1.00
C LYS A 89 -0.19 8.86 -2.16
N LYS A 90 -0.77 10.06 -2.34
CA LYS A 90 -1.65 10.40 -3.48
C LYS A 90 -1.03 10.02 -4.83
N ASN A 91 0.27 10.30 -5.03
CA ASN A 91 0.99 9.92 -6.25
C ASN A 91 0.98 8.41 -6.53
N THR A 92 1.02 7.56 -5.50
CA THR A 92 0.97 6.11 -5.68
C THR A 92 -0.41 5.67 -6.16
N ILE A 93 -1.48 6.28 -5.67
CA ILE A 93 -2.85 6.04 -6.13
C ILE A 93 -2.98 6.49 -7.59
N HIS A 94 -2.47 7.67 -7.92
CA HIS A 94 -2.46 8.20 -9.28
C HIS A 94 -1.72 7.28 -10.25
N LEU A 95 -0.54 6.79 -9.87
CA LEU A 95 0.24 5.85 -10.68
C LEU A 95 -0.52 4.53 -10.88
N ALA A 96 -1.20 4.03 -9.84
CA ALA A 96 -2.01 2.83 -9.94
C ALA A 96 -3.18 3.00 -10.92
N LEU A 97 -3.85 4.16 -10.91
CA LEU A 97 -4.96 4.49 -11.83
C LEU A 97 -4.52 4.64 -13.29
N THR A 98 -3.25 4.93 -13.55
CA THR A 98 -2.69 4.96 -14.93
C THR A 98 -2.59 3.56 -15.55
N ASN A 99 -2.64 2.50 -14.73
CA ASN A 99 -2.56 1.13 -15.22
C ASN A 99 -3.87 0.70 -15.91
N LYS A 100 -3.89 0.85 -17.23
CA LYS A 100 -5.03 0.50 -18.11
C LYS A 100 -5.44 -0.98 -18.04
N LYS A 101 -4.56 -1.88 -17.60
CA LYS A 101 -4.89 -3.30 -17.41
C LYS A 101 -5.85 -3.53 -16.24
N ASN A 102 -5.91 -2.60 -15.29
CA ASN A 102 -6.75 -2.74 -14.10
C ASN A 102 -7.89 -1.72 -14.05
N PHE A 103 -7.71 -0.53 -14.64
CA PHE A 103 -8.67 0.55 -14.57
C PHE A 103 -8.85 1.22 -15.93
N ILE A 104 -10.10 1.46 -16.30
CA ILE A 104 -10.46 2.18 -17.53
C ILE A 104 -10.93 3.58 -17.13
N LYS A 105 -10.39 4.59 -17.81
CA LYS A 105 -10.82 5.98 -17.68
C LYS A 105 -11.82 6.30 -18.79
N SER A 106 -13.04 6.69 -18.41
CA SER A 106 -14.05 7.20 -19.35
C SER A 106 -13.74 8.64 -19.77
N SER A 107 -14.33 9.08 -20.90
CA SER A 107 -14.21 10.45 -21.43
C SER A 107 -14.60 11.52 -20.39
N ASN A 108 -15.48 11.18 -19.46
CA ASN A 108 -15.96 12.07 -18.38
C ASN A 108 -14.99 12.15 -17.18
N GLY A 109 -13.76 11.62 -17.30
CA GLY A 109 -12.76 11.65 -16.22
C GLY A 109 -13.01 10.68 -15.06
N LYS A 110 -14.00 9.80 -15.19
CA LYS A 110 -14.34 8.76 -14.22
C LYS A 110 -13.59 7.46 -14.50
N TYR A 111 -13.33 6.67 -13.46
CA TYR A 111 -12.64 5.40 -13.53
C TYR A 111 -13.58 4.24 -13.19
N SER A 112 -13.43 3.16 -13.94
CA SER A 112 -14.11 1.87 -13.74
C SER A 112 -13.08 0.74 -13.70
N ILE A 113 -13.47 -0.41 -13.19
CA ILE A 113 -12.63 -1.61 -13.21
C ILE A 113 -12.53 -2.11 -14.65
N ALA A 114 -11.32 -2.42 -15.11
CA ALA A 114 -11.13 -3.05 -16.42
C ALA A 114 -11.76 -4.46 -16.42
N PRO A 115 -12.47 -4.86 -17.50
CA PRO A 115 -12.92 -6.24 -17.63
C PRO A 115 -11.70 -7.16 -17.58
N LYS A 116 -11.80 -8.27 -16.85
CA LYS A 116 -10.77 -9.32 -16.94
C LYS A 116 -10.82 -9.85 -18.37
N GLU A 117 -9.73 -9.72 -19.11
CA GLU A 117 -9.47 -10.65 -20.21
C GLU A 117 -9.28 -12.03 -19.55
N GLU A 118 -10.24 -12.93 -19.79
CA GLU A 118 -10.14 -14.37 -19.53
C GLU A 118 -9.20 -15.04 -20.54
#